data_AF-A0A517RJG9-F1
#
_entry.id   AF-A0A517RJG9-F1
#
_cell.length_a   1.000
_cell.length_b   1.000
_cell.length_c   1.000
_cell.angle_alpha   90.00
_cell.angle_beta   90.00
_cell.angle_gamma   90.00
#
_symmetry.space_group_name_H-M   'P 1'
#
loop_
_entity.id
_entity.type
_entity.pdbx_description
1 polymer ?
#
loop_
_entity_poly.entity_id
_entity_poly.type
_entity_poly.pdbx_seq_one_letter_code
_entity_poly.pdbx_strand_id
1 'polypeptide(L)'
;MGCTIKQWLETFFTRGFEPWFIECGERGKLTPGFPQVIFRSVFLLLVLSVVTLAISVFFTVGNGYHRLLGKQSNTFLSQFTGLEAVSDERYVVPIPSLAGFGFYFVCVPLQKHLRILFYGRFSKDEQRQQSIEDQLQYCKEFLSEMGVDVSSLDEQCDRGISGEIHSRPGIDQVRQGIWKRNWDLIISEDSSRLFRGISPCMDLVGAAVDNDIRVICINDRVDTANDDWQQRLEEAQRHHGQDNYYTRFRIKRALNGLWDMGAAIGPIRAGYERYQKNPEQHKAPKFDRVDPDWAGMIRDAFQMVADGRPLDLIANYLTEQGLPKGSNAQKEEWTEGNVRSMVRCSLYRGEEIFRKTISRKQHTTGRSKQIRNPDPGNIQTRAMPHLRIIEDWLWYKANEVIDQRGARSSYPQGIDHPLYGISRDSRSPLSRLFICGICGSKMHMDGRREGGFRCSAASKNRCWNSATALRDFVYR
;
A
#
# COMPACT_ATOMS: atom_id res chain seq x y z
N MET A 1 -18.86 18.24 48.75
CA MET A 1 -19.53 19.56 48.75
C MET A 1 -18.79 20.45 47.77
N GLY A 2 -19.34 20.56 46.56
CA GLY A 2 -18.76 21.38 45.50
C GLY A 2 -19.13 22.85 45.70
N CYS A 3 -18.13 23.71 45.59
CA CYS A 3 -18.28 25.14 45.35
C CYS A 3 -17.26 25.46 44.25
N THR A 4 -17.74 25.81 43.06
CA THR A 4 -16.92 26.03 41.86
C THR A 4 -16.26 27.41 41.93
N ILE A 5 -15.04 27.53 41.40
CA ILE A 5 -14.26 28.78 41.25
C ILE A 5 -15.06 29.93 40.60
N LYS A 6 -16.11 29.59 39.85
CA LYS A 6 -17.08 30.53 39.26
C LYS A 6 -17.89 31.32 40.32
N GLN A 7 -18.26 30.71 41.45
CA GLN A 7 -18.96 31.41 42.55
C GLN A 7 -18.04 32.36 43.33
N TRP A 8 -16.75 32.07 43.40
CA TRP A 8 -15.78 32.96 44.06
C TRP A 8 -15.51 34.22 43.22
N LEU A 9 -15.41 34.06 41.90
CA LEU A 9 -15.18 35.17 40.97
C LEU A 9 -16.42 36.07 40.77
N GLU A 10 -17.62 35.51 40.78
CA GLU A 10 -18.87 36.31 40.71
C GLU A 10 -19.09 37.16 41.97
N THR A 11 -18.64 36.70 43.14
CA THR A 11 -18.74 37.45 44.41
C THR A 11 -17.68 38.57 44.49
N PHE A 12 -16.52 38.36 43.86
CA PHE A 12 -15.40 39.31 43.87
C PHE A 12 -15.64 40.54 42.97
N PHE A 13 -16.44 40.39 41.91
CA PHE A 13 -16.77 41.48 40.99
C PHE A 13 -18.08 42.23 41.31
N THR A 14 -18.95 41.70 42.16
CA THR A 14 -20.28 42.29 42.44
C THR A 14 -20.36 43.11 43.73
N ARG A 15 -19.43 42.99 44.68
CA ARG A 15 -19.39 43.84 45.89
C ARG A 15 -18.24 44.83 45.82
N GLY A 16 -18.58 46.07 45.45
CA GLY A 16 -17.69 47.22 45.55
C GLY A 16 -17.17 47.42 46.98
N PHE A 17 -15.96 47.94 47.07
CA PHE A 17 -15.24 48.27 48.30
C PHE A 17 -16.07 49.19 49.22
N GLU A 18 -16.56 48.68 50.35
CA GLU A 18 -16.90 49.51 51.51
C GLU A 18 -15.84 49.31 52.61
N PRO A 19 -15.23 50.39 53.14
CA PRO A 19 -14.25 50.26 54.19
C PRO A 19 -14.95 50.12 55.55
N TRP A 20 -14.68 48.99 56.23
CA TRP A 20 -15.03 48.81 57.64
C TRP A 20 -14.21 49.79 58.51
N PHE A 21 -14.90 50.81 59.05
CA PHE A 21 -14.44 51.53 60.23
C PHE A 21 -14.72 50.67 61.47
N ILE A 22 -13.68 50.32 62.22
CA ILE A 22 -13.81 49.87 63.61
C ILE A 22 -13.18 50.95 64.49
N GLU A 23 -14.03 51.62 65.27
CA GLU A 23 -13.65 52.42 66.43
C GLU A 23 -13.16 51.50 67.56
N CYS A 24 -12.00 51.82 68.14
CA CYS A 24 -11.72 51.54 69.54
C CYS A 24 -10.64 52.50 70.10
N GLY A 25 -11.12 53.42 70.95
CA GLY A 25 -10.52 53.95 72.17
C GLY A 25 -9.01 54.06 72.37
N GLU A 26 -8.58 55.33 72.48
CA GLU A 26 -7.61 55.91 73.41
C GLU A 26 -6.08 55.64 73.31
N ARG A 27 -5.41 56.77 72.99
CA ARG A 27 -4.03 57.20 73.31
C ARG A 27 -2.87 56.70 72.44
N GLY A 28 -2.42 57.60 71.57
CA GLY A 28 -1.03 57.63 71.09
C GLY A 28 -0.89 58.31 69.74
N LYS A 29 -0.17 59.43 69.69
CA LYS A 29 0.04 60.29 68.52
C LYS A 29 0.50 59.52 67.26
N LEU A 30 -0.14 59.84 66.13
CA LEU A 30 0.24 59.49 64.76
C LEU A 30 1.59 60.11 64.36
N THR A 31 2.44 59.32 63.71
CA THR A 31 3.34 59.79 62.65
C THR A 31 2.98 59.03 61.37
N PRO A 32 2.83 59.68 60.20
CA PRO A 32 2.43 58.99 58.98
C PRO A 32 3.65 58.54 58.19
N GLY A 33 3.61 57.30 57.73
CA GLY A 33 4.46 56.83 56.65
C GLY A 33 5.49 55.80 57.09
N PHE A 34 5.09 54.52 57.11
CA PHE A 34 6.00 53.39 56.80
C PHE A 34 5.36 51.98 56.58
N PRO A 35 4.04 51.76 56.32
CA PRO A 35 3.58 50.44 55.87
C PRO A 35 3.20 50.34 54.38
N GLN A 36 3.08 51.44 53.63
CA GLN A 36 2.64 51.37 52.22
C GLN A 36 3.75 50.97 51.24
N VAL A 37 5.01 51.28 51.54
CA VAL A 37 6.14 50.96 50.65
C VAL A 37 6.44 49.46 50.69
N ILE A 38 6.44 48.83 51.86
CA ILE A 38 6.70 47.39 51.99
C ILE A 38 5.59 46.57 51.33
N PHE A 39 4.32 46.97 51.51
CA PHE A 39 3.20 46.27 50.89
C PHE A 39 3.20 46.40 49.36
N ARG A 40 3.54 47.58 48.83
CA ARG A 40 3.72 47.77 47.37
C ARG A 40 4.90 46.97 46.83
N SER A 41 6.01 46.93 47.54
CA SER A 41 7.20 46.18 47.12
C SER A 41 6.96 44.66 47.11
N VAL A 42 6.28 44.12 48.14
CA VAL A 42 5.94 42.69 48.21
C VAL A 42 4.91 42.32 47.15
N PHE A 43 3.91 43.18 46.90
CA PHE A 43 2.95 42.97 45.82
C PHE A 43 3.61 43.03 44.43
N LEU A 44 4.52 43.99 44.19
CA LEU A 44 5.29 44.08 42.95
C LEU A 44 6.16 42.84 42.72
N LEU A 45 6.79 42.32 43.77
CA LEU A 45 7.61 41.10 43.69
C LEU A 45 6.77 39.86 43.38
N LEU A 46 5.57 39.74 43.97
CA LEU A 46 4.62 38.67 43.65
C LEU A 46 4.08 38.76 42.23
N VAL A 47 3.77 39.97 41.75
CA VAL A 47 3.34 40.17 40.36
C VAL A 47 4.50 39.87 39.40
N LEU A 48 5.73 40.29 39.71
CA LEU A 48 6.90 39.96 38.90
C LEU A 48 7.17 38.46 38.86
N SER A 49 6.99 37.73 39.97
CA SER A 49 7.21 36.29 40.02
C SER A 49 6.17 35.53 39.19
N VAL A 50 4.90 35.94 39.24
CA VAL A 50 3.83 35.35 38.42
C VAL A 50 4.03 35.67 36.94
N VAL A 51 4.45 36.89 36.60
CA VAL A 51 4.76 37.28 35.22
C VAL A 51 5.97 36.53 34.68
N THR A 52 7.03 36.35 35.48
CA THR A 52 8.20 35.57 35.05
C THR A 52 7.89 34.07 34.91
N LEU A 53 7.03 33.50 35.75
CA LEU A 53 6.52 32.14 35.59
C LEU A 53 5.63 31.99 34.35
N ALA A 54 4.77 32.97 34.07
CA ALA A 54 3.94 32.97 32.87
C ALA A 54 4.81 33.07 31.59
N ILE A 55 5.83 33.92 31.60
CA ILE A 55 6.79 34.07 30.50
C ILE A 55 7.61 32.79 30.31
N SER A 56 8.10 32.16 31.38
CA SER A 56 8.90 30.93 31.27
C SER A 56 8.07 29.75 30.74
N VAL A 57 6.81 29.60 31.16
CA VAL A 57 5.87 28.63 30.58
C VAL A 57 5.61 28.93 29.11
N PHE A 58 5.45 30.20 28.73
CA PHE A 58 5.26 30.62 27.34
C PHE A 58 6.47 30.29 26.44
N PHE A 59 7.70 30.50 26.93
CA PHE A 59 8.93 30.16 26.21
C PHE A 59 9.15 28.64 26.11
N THR A 60 8.73 27.88 27.12
CA THR A 60 8.87 26.41 27.12
C THR A 60 7.90 25.76 26.13
N VAL A 61 6.65 26.25 26.06
CA VAL A 61 5.66 25.80 25.08
C VAL A 61 6.00 26.30 23.67
N GLY A 62 6.47 27.55 23.52
CA GLY A 62 6.86 28.12 22.23
C GLY A 62 8.08 27.46 21.59
N ASN A 63 9.06 27.02 22.39
CA ASN A 63 10.24 26.32 21.87
C ASN A 63 9.95 24.89 21.38
N GLY A 64 8.92 24.22 21.93
CA GLY A 64 8.44 22.94 21.41
C GLY A 64 7.87 23.05 20.00
N TYR A 65 7.09 24.11 19.73
CA TYR A 65 6.52 24.39 18.41
C TYR A 65 7.56 24.87 17.39
N HIS A 66 8.53 25.70 17.80
CA HIS A 66 9.58 26.17 16.90
C HIS A 66 10.57 25.09 16.48
N ARG A 67 10.74 24.02 17.27
CA ARG A 67 11.55 22.86 16.89
C ARG A 67 10.92 22.02 15.77
N LEU A 68 9.63 22.21 15.49
CA LEU A 68 8.90 21.42 14.49
C LEU A 68 8.70 22.13 13.14
N LEU A 69 8.84 23.45 13.09
CA LEU A 69 8.59 24.28 11.90
C LEU A 69 9.88 24.90 11.37
N GLY A 70 10.90 24.07 11.09
CA GLY A 70 12.24 24.48 10.65
C GLY A 70 12.24 25.77 9.81
N LYS A 71 13.02 26.77 10.24
CA LYS A 71 13.16 28.03 9.51
C LYS A 71 13.80 27.75 8.15
N GLN A 72 13.02 27.72 7.09
CA GLN A 72 13.50 28.04 5.74
C GLN A 72 12.61 29.12 5.14
N SER A 73 13.09 30.36 5.25
CA SER A 73 12.63 31.47 4.44
C SER A 73 13.32 31.39 3.09
N ASN A 74 12.59 31.14 2.01
CA ASN A 74 13.02 31.49 0.66
C ASN A 74 11.84 32.02 -0.14
N THR A 75 11.69 33.33 -0.10
CA THR A 75 10.76 34.10 -0.94
C THR A 75 11.47 34.42 -2.24
N PHE A 76 11.38 33.57 -3.27
CA PHE A 76 11.68 33.98 -4.65
C PHE A 76 11.18 32.97 -5.69
N LEU A 77 9.86 32.87 -5.96
CA LEU A 77 9.35 32.12 -7.12
C LEU A 77 7.87 32.40 -7.45
N SER A 78 7.46 33.68 -7.52
CA SER A 78 6.09 34.04 -7.94
C SER A 78 5.99 34.87 -9.22
N GLN A 79 7.06 35.00 -10.02
CA GLN A 79 7.03 35.88 -11.21
C GLN A 79 6.94 35.17 -12.58
N PHE A 80 6.72 33.85 -12.68
CA PHE A 80 6.84 33.18 -13.98
C PHE A 80 5.69 32.30 -14.49
N THR A 81 4.56 32.18 -13.81
CA THR A 81 3.52 31.23 -14.27
C THR A 81 2.13 31.79 -14.55
N GLY A 82 1.86 33.08 -14.32
CA GLY A 82 0.68 33.76 -14.87
C GLY A 82 -0.66 33.03 -14.70
N LEU A 83 -0.83 32.29 -13.61
CA LEU A 83 -2.03 31.52 -13.29
C LEU A 83 -2.43 31.82 -11.84
N GLU A 84 -3.67 32.24 -11.65
CA GLU A 84 -4.24 32.75 -10.40
C GLU A 84 -4.08 31.74 -9.26
N ALA A 85 -3.34 32.14 -8.22
CA ALA A 85 -3.36 31.47 -6.93
C ALA A 85 -4.69 31.79 -6.22
N VAL A 86 -5.32 30.77 -5.63
CA VAL A 86 -6.49 30.94 -4.77
C VAL A 86 -6.13 31.93 -3.65
N SER A 87 -6.82 33.06 -3.67
CA SER A 87 -6.62 34.20 -2.79
C SER A 87 -7.12 33.89 -1.38
N ASP A 88 -6.22 33.49 -0.48
CA ASP A 88 -6.48 33.54 0.96
C ASP A 88 -6.02 34.93 1.47
N GLU A 89 -6.81 35.96 1.13
CA GLU A 89 -6.59 37.32 1.59
C GLU A 89 -6.92 37.44 3.08
N ARG A 90 -5.91 37.80 3.89
CA ARG A 90 -6.07 38.10 5.31
C ARG A 90 -6.75 39.46 5.46
N TYR A 91 -7.93 39.46 6.09
CA TYR A 91 -8.70 40.66 6.41
C TYR A 91 -7.92 41.64 7.31
N VAL A 92 -7.90 42.92 6.95
CA VAL A 92 -7.51 44.05 7.80
C VAL A 92 -8.72 44.98 7.89
N VAL A 93 -9.22 45.24 9.10
CA VAL A 93 -10.31 46.21 9.35
C VAL A 93 -9.69 47.54 9.79
N PRO A 94 -10.05 48.70 9.19
CA PRO A 94 -9.56 50.00 9.63
C PRO A 94 -10.49 50.62 10.67
N ILE A 95 -9.94 51.25 11.72
CA ILE A 95 -10.70 52.08 12.69
C ILE A 95 -9.85 53.32 13.04
N PRO A 96 -10.48 54.51 13.26
CA PRO A 96 -9.82 55.80 13.07
C PRO A 96 -8.95 56.22 14.24
N SER A 97 -8.10 57.20 13.95
CA SER A 97 -7.11 57.77 14.85
C SER A 97 -7.73 58.38 16.12
N LEU A 98 -7.27 57.92 17.27
CA LEU A 98 -7.27 58.71 18.50
C LEU A 98 -5.89 58.65 19.13
N ALA A 99 -5.30 59.83 19.25
CA ALA A 99 -3.94 60.06 19.67
C ALA A 99 -3.73 59.70 21.15
N GLY A 100 -2.55 59.17 21.45
CA GLY A 100 -2.01 59.10 22.80
C GLY A 100 -1.95 57.69 23.38
N PHE A 101 -0.72 57.27 23.70
CA PHE A 101 -0.33 56.03 24.38
C PHE A 101 -0.26 54.78 23.48
N GLY A 102 0.96 54.51 23.02
CA GLY A 102 1.32 53.31 22.27
C GLY A 102 1.15 52.05 23.11
N PHE A 103 0.04 51.35 22.89
CA PHE A 103 -0.09 49.94 23.19
C PHE A 103 0.52 49.16 22.02
N TYR A 104 1.62 48.43 22.29
CA TYR A 104 2.09 47.41 21.37
C TYR A 104 1.07 46.27 21.36
N PHE A 105 0.22 46.24 20.34
CA PHE A 105 -0.59 45.06 20.05
C PHE A 105 0.34 43.99 19.47
N VAL A 106 0.75 43.04 20.31
CA VAL A 106 1.35 41.80 19.82
C VAL A 106 0.19 40.89 19.39
N CYS A 107 -0.05 40.83 18.07
CA CYS A 107 -0.88 39.79 17.48
C CYS A 107 -0.18 38.44 17.67
N VAL A 108 -0.59 37.68 18.68
CA VAL A 108 -0.23 36.25 18.78
C VAL A 108 -1.12 35.50 17.77
N PRO A 109 -0.55 34.72 16.83
CA PRO A 109 -1.37 33.93 15.92
C PRO A 109 -2.19 32.92 16.72
N LEU A 110 -3.49 32.81 16.39
CA LEU A 110 -4.36 31.72 16.82
C LEU A 110 -3.63 30.39 16.55
N GLN A 111 -3.58 29.48 17.54
CA GLN A 111 -2.98 28.15 17.38
C GLN A 111 -3.51 27.50 16.09
N LYS A 112 -2.66 27.42 15.06
CA LYS A 112 -3.00 26.71 13.84
C LYS A 112 -3.02 25.23 14.18
N HIS A 113 -4.19 24.58 14.14
CA HIS A 113 -4.28 23.13 14.23
C HIS A 113 -3.41 22.53 13.13
N LEU A 114 -2.42 21.72 13.53
CA LEU A 114 -1.50 21.06 12.61
C LEU A 114 -2.26 19.93 11.91
N ARG A 115 -2.36 19.98 10.58
CA ARG A 115 -3.02 18.90 9.81
C ARG A 115 -2.01 17.79 9.58
N ILE A 116 -2.23 16.63 10.20
CA ILE A 116 -1.26 15.53 10.22
C ILE A 116 -1.80 14.37 9.40
N LEU A 117 -0.98 13.80 8.53
CA LEU A 117 -1.25 12.56 7.84
C LEU A 117 -0.40 11.43 8.39
N PHE A 118 -1.01 10.38 8.90
CA PHE A 118 -0.36 9.09 9.08
C PHE A 118 -0.40 8.29 7.79
N TYR A 119 0.74 7.72 7.40
CA TYR A 119 0.81 6.76 6.31
C TYR A 119 1.31 5.39 6.80
N GLY A 120 0.49 4.35 6.59
CA GLY A 120 0.80 2.96 6.95
C GLY A 120 0.79 1.99 5.77
N ARG A 121 1.55 0.90 5.87
CA ARG A 121 1.57 -0.18 4.85
C ARG A 121 1.90 -1.54 5.45
N PHE A 122 1.27 -2.60 4.94
CA PHE A 122 1.78 -3.97 5.07
C PHE A 122 1.68 -4.72 3.74
N SER A 123 2.61 -5.65 3.49
CA SER A 123 2.55 -6.56 2.34
C SER A 123 1.75 -7.82 2.68
N LYS A 124 1.24 -8.54 1.67
CA LYS A 124 0.50 -9.80 1.88
C LYS A 124 1.32 -10.88 2.61
N ASP A 125 2.65 -10.82 2.47
CA ASP A 125 3.58 -11.77 3.10
C ASP A 125 3.82 -11.45 4.59
N GLU A 126 3.64 -10.19 4.98
CA GLU A 126 3.68 -9.72 6.38
C GLU A 126 2.25 -9.83 6.96
N GLN A 127 1.81 -11.04 7.28
CA GLN A 127 0.48 -11.26 7.83
C GLN A 127 0.37 -10.79 9.28
N ARG A 128 -0.31 -9.65 9.48
CA ARG A 128 -1.39 -9.43 10.48
C ARG A 128 -2.01 -8.05 10.23
N GLN A 129 -3.33 -7.99 10.17
CA GLN A 129 -4.10 -6.74 10.00
C GLN A 129 -3.84 -5.73 11.13
N GLN A 130 -3.48 -6.26 12.30
CA GLN A 130 -3.01 -5.56 13.51
C GLN A 130 -1.76 -4.70 13.27
N SER A 131 -0.94 -5.02 12.25
CA SER A 131 0.30 -4.27 11.97
C SER A 131 0.11 -2.80 11.58
N ILE A 132 -1.03 -2.42 10.99
CA ILE A 132 -1.30 -0.99 10.69
C ILE A 132 -1.76 -0.26 11.94
N GLU A 133 -2.59 -0.90 12.77
CA GLU A 133 -3.06 -0.33 14.03
C GLU A 133 -1.89 -0.11 14.98
N ASP A 134 -0.97 -1.07 15.06
CA ASP A 134 0.27 -0.96 15.82
C ASP A 134 1.16 0.19 15.29
N GLN A 135 1.30 0.31 13.96
CA GLN A 135 2.03 1.42 13.31
C GLN A 135 1.43 2.79 13.63
N LEU A 136 0.10 2.88 13.56
CA LEU A 136 -0.64 4.10 13.83
C LEU A 136 -0.49 4.49 15.30
N GLN A 137 -0.64 3.52 16.20
CA GLN A 137 -0.50 3.73 17.64
C GLN A 137 0.91 4.21 17.99
N TYR A 138 1.95 3.58 17.41
CA TYR A 138 3.33 4.00 17.55
C TYR A 138 3.56 5.45 17.10
N CYS A 139 2.97 5.85 15.96
CA CYS A 139 3.05 7.24 15.48
C CYS A 139 2.30 8.21 16.39
N LYS A 140 1.15 7.82 16.95
CA LYS A 140 0.36 8.64 17.89
C LYS A 140 1.11 8.86 19.21
N GLU A 141 1.76 7.82 19.73
CA GLU A 141 2.61 7.91 20.93
C GLU A 141 3.76 8.88 20.70
N PHE A 142 4.50 8.72 19.60
CA PHE A 142 5.58 9.62 19.23
C PHE A 142 5.14 11.09 19.14
N LEU A 143 3.99 11.37 18.51
CA LEU A 143 3.44 12.73 18.42
C LEU A 143 3.02 13.28 19.78
N SER A 144 2.41 12.44 20.62
CA SER A 144 1.98 12.82 21.97
C SER A 144 3.16 13.15 22.88
N GLU A 145 4.25 12.38 22.79
CA GLU A 145 5.51 12.67 23.51
C GLU A 145 6.11 14.02 23.10
N MET A 146 5.91 14.44 21.85
CA MET A 146 6.35 15.74 21.34
C MET A 146 5.37 16.88 21.66
N GLY A 147 4.27 16.61 22.38
CA GLY A 147 3.26 17.59 22.76
C GLY A 147 2.37 18.05 21.60
N VAL A 148 2.27 17.25 20.53
CA VAL A 148 1.43 17.53 19.36
C VAL A 148 0.04 16.98 19.58
N ASP A 149 -0.98 17.81 19.30
CA ASP A 149 -2.38 17.37 19.34
C ASP A 149 -2.68 16.44 18.15
N VAL A 150 -3.01 15.19 18.45
CA VAL A 150 -3.35 14.14 17.46
C VAL A 150 -4.83 14.14 17.07
N SER A 151 -5.63 15.09 17.56
CA SER A 151 -7.08 15.19 17.29
C SER A 151 -7.43 15.37 15.80
N SER A 152 -6.49 15.89 15.00
CA SER A 152 -6.65 16.19 13.56
C SER A 152 -5.75 15.31 12.67
N LEU A 153 -5.57 14.06 13.08
CA LEU A 153 -4.79 13.07 12.35
C LEU A 153 -5.66 12.35 11.30
N ASP A 154 -5.31 12.54 10.04
CA ASP A 154 -5.84 11.77 8.90
C ASP A 154 -5.04 10.47 8.73
N GLU A 155 -5.71 9.43 8.25
CA GLU A 155 -5.10 8.10 8.05
C GLU A 155 -5.18 7.68 6.59
N GLN A 156 -4.04 7.34 6.01
CA GLN A 156 -3.95 6.71 4.69
C GLN A 156 -3.13 5.44 4.76
N CYS A 157 -3.61 4.37 4.11
CA CYS A 157 -2.89 3.11 4.15
C CYS A 157 -3.06 2.25 2.89
N ASP A 158 -2.03 1.46 2.60
CA ASP A 158 -2.06 0.43 1.57
C ASP A 158 -2.01 -0.97 2.21
N ARG A 159 -3.11 -1.71 2.08
CA ARG A 159 -3.27 -3.05 2.68
C ARG A 159 -2.94 -4.16 1.70
N GLY A 160 -1.96 -4.99 2.03
CA GLY A 160 -1.58 -6.14 1.20
C GLY A 160 -0.95 -5.76 -0.14
N ILE A 161 -0.29 -4.60 -0.20
CA ILE A 161 0.37 -4.10 -1.41
C ILE A 161 1.88 -3.94 -1.13
N SER A 162 2.70 -4.36 -2.09
CA SER A 162 4.17 -4.24 -2.00
C SER A 162 4.59 -2.77 -2.09
N GLY A 163 5.47 -2.34 -1.19
CA GLY A 163 6.12 -1.03 -1.24
C GLY A 163 7.09 -0.84 -2.41
N GLU A 164 7.34 -1.89 -3.21
CA GLU A 164 8.05 -1.73 -4.49
C GLU A 164 7.16 -1.11 -5.57
N ILE A 165 5.83 -1.20 -5.48
CA ILE A 165 4.91 -0.72 -6.53
C ILE A 165 4.77 0.81 -6.46
N HIS A 166 4.95 1.48 -7.61
CA HIS A 166 5.02 2.94 -7.71
C HIS A 166 3.66 3.66 -7.60
N SER A 167 2.60 3.07 -8.14
CA SER A 167 1.22 3.59 -8.08
C SER A 167 0.38 2.64 -7.25
N ARG A 168 -0.15 3.18 -6.17
CA ARG A 168 -0.94 2.47 -5.17
C ARG A 168 -2.05 3.39 -4.67
N PRO A 169 -3.23 2.87 -4.33
CA PRO A 169 -4.37 3.70 -3.95
C PRO A 169 -4.07 4.70 -2.83
N GLY A 170 -3.38 4.27 -1.76
CA GLY A 170 -3.00 5.15 -0.65
C GLY A 170 -2.00 6.22 -1.07
N ILE A 171 -0.87 5.82 -1.68
CA ILE A 171 0.14 6.79 -2.15
C ILE A 171 -0.41 7.76 -3.18
N ASP A 172 -1.28 7.32 -4.09
CA ASP A 172 -1.84 8.21 -5.11
C ASP A 172 -2.77 9.26 -4.47
N GLN A 173 -3.45 8.94 -3.35
CA GLN A 173 -4.15 9.93 -2.52
C GLN A 173 -3.18 10.87 -1.80
N VAL A 174 -2.08 10.36 -1.23
CA VAL A 174 -1.04 11.19 -0.61
C VAL A 174 -0.47 12.18 -1.62
N ARG A 175 -0.12 11.73 -2.83
CA ARG A 175 0.35 12.61 -3.90
C ARG A 175 -0.64 13.72 -4.19
N GLN A 176 -1.92 13.40 -4.38
CA GLN A 176 -2.95 14.41 -4.64
C GLN A 176 -3.11 15.40 -3.48
N GLY A 177 -3.03 14.94 -2.23
CA GLY A 177 -3.12 15.82 -1.07
C GLY A 177 -1.87 16.66 -0.83
N ILE A 178 -0.68 16.21 -1.25
CA ILE A 178 0.54 17.03 -1.31
C ILE A 178 0.32 18.20 -2.28
N TRP A 179 -0.14 17.94 -3.51
CA TRP A 179 -0.44 18.98 -4.51
C TRP A 179 -1.50 19.98 -4.02
N LYS A 180 -2.49 19.53 -3.27
CA LYS A 180 -3.54 20.37 -2.69
C LYS A 180 -3.14 21.03 -1.36
N ARG A 181 -1.95 20.73 -0.83
CA ARG A 181 -1.47 21.18 0.49
C ARG A 181 -2.47 20.89 1.63
N ASN A 182 -3.03 19.68 1.61
CA ASN A 182 -4.03 19.23 2.58
C ASN A 182 -3.46 19.06 4.00
N TRP A 183 -2.16 18.80 4.12
CA TRP A 183 -1.48 18.50 5.38
C TRP A 183 -0.28 19.41 5.57
N ASP A 184 0.13 19.58 6.83
CA ASP A 184 1.35 20.29 7.22
C ASP A 184 2.47 19.29 7.62
N LEU A 185 2.09 18.06 8.02
CA LEU A 185 3.00 16.98 8.43
C LEU A 185 2.54 15.62 7.90
N ILE A 186 3.45 14.83 7.35
CA ILE A 186 3.28 13.41 7.04
C ILE A 186 4.17 12.60 7.97
N ILE A 187 3.60 11.63 8.68
CA ILE A 187 4.31 10.73 9.58
C ILE A 187 4.15 9.27 9.14
N SER A 188 5.25 8.52 9.22
CA SER A 188 5.26 7.08 9.01
C SER A 188 6.28 6.42 9.93
N GLU A 189 6.06 5.13 10.21
CA GLU A 189 6.99 4.31 11.03
C GLU A 189 8.38 4.26 10.39
N ASP A 190 8.43 3.87 9.10
CA ASP A 190 9.65 3.77 8.28
C ASP A 190 9.41 4.39 6.89
N SER A 191 10.48 4.85 6.24
CA SER A 191 10.47 5.19 4.82
C SER A 191 10.13 3.97 3.94
N SER A 192 10.39 2.75 4.40
CA SER A 192 9.99 1.49 3.73
C SER A 192 8.47 1.29 3.61
N ARG A 193 7.68 2.00 4.44
CA ARG A 193 6.22 2.06 4.34
C ARG A 193 5.81 2.92 3.14
N LEU A 194 6.45 4.08 2.99
CA LEU A 194 6.27 4.99 1.87
C LEU A 194 6.73 4.36 0.56
N PHE A 195 7.97 3.90 0.44
CA PHE A 195 8.48 3.17 -0.74
C PHE A 195 9.69 2.32 -0.35
N ARG A 196 9.91 1.20 -1.07
CA ARG A 196 11.15 0.39 -0.96
C ARG A 196 12.20 0.75 -2.01
N GLY A 197 11.92 1.72 -2.87
CA GLY A 197 12.83 2.21 -3.91
C GLY A 197 13.28 3.61 -3.58
N ILE A 198 14.58 3.87 -3.69
CA ILE A 198 15.20 5.17 -3.37
C ILE A 198 14.55 6.28 -4.19
N SER A 199 14.58 6.19 -5.53
CA SER A 199 14.02 7.22 -6.43
C SER A 199 12.54 7.57 -6.13
N PRO A 200 11.58 6.62 -6.14
CA PRO A 200 10.18 6.99 -5.88
C PRO A 200 9.94 7.51 -4.46
N CYS A 201 10.79 7.12 -3.48
CA CYS A 201 10.70 7.69 -2.14
C CYS A 201 11.19 9.15 -2.11
N MET A 202 12.35 9.42 -2.73
CA MET A 202 12.90 10.77 -2.85
C MET A 202 11.94 11.69 -3.59
N ASP A 203 11.33 11.23 -4.68
CA ASP A 203 10.37 12.01 -5.46
C ASP A 203 9.14 12.40 -4.62
N LEU A 204 8.61 11.48 -3.81
CA LEU A 204 7.45 11.75 -2.95
C LEU A 204 7.80 12.73 -1.81
N VAL A 205 8.92 12.49 -1.11
CA VAL A 205 9.34 13.34 0.02
C VAL A 205 9.77 14.72 -0.48
N GLY A 206 10.47 14.80 -1.60
CA GLY A 206 10.83 16.06 -2.26
C GLY A 206 9.59 16.86 -2.64
N ALA A 207 8.58 16.24 -3.26
CA ALA A 207 7.32 16.91 -3.58
C ALA A 207 6.57 17.42 -2.33
N ALA A 208 6.67 16.71 -1.20
CA ALA A 208 6.11 17.18 0.07
C ALA A 208 6.86 18.42 0.58
N VAL A 209 8.20 18.40 0.55
CA VAL A 209 9.05 19.54 0.95
C VAL A 209 8.80 20.77 0.06
N ASP A 210 8.70 20.59 -1.26
CA ASP A 210 8.38 21.66 -2.22
C ASP A 210 7.00 22.30 -1.96
N ASN A 211 6.11 21.58 -1.28
CA ASN A 211 4.78 22.03 -0.90
C ASN A 211 4.67 22.48 0.57
N ASP A 212 5.80 22.73 1.23
CA ASP A 212 5.91 23.14 2.63
C ASP A 212 5.32 22.10 3.61
N ILE A 213 5.37 20.82 3.26
CA ILE A 213 4.89 19.70 4.07
C ILE A 213 6.09 18.95 4.65
N ARG A 214 6.16 18.87 5.97
CA ARG A 214 7.23 18.13 6.66
C ARG A 214 6.95 16.63 6.60
N VAL A 215 8.00 15.81 6.45
CA VAL A 215 7.89 14.35 6.50
C VAL A 215 8.78 13.81 7.60
N ILE A 216 8.22 12.93 8.43
CA ILE A 216 8.94 12.22 9.51
C ILE A 216 8.82 10.71 9.28
N CYS A 217 9.95 10.02 9.25
CA CYS A 217 10.03 8.56 9.36
C CYS A 217 10.78 8.19 10.64
N ILE A 218 10.06 7.64 11.62
CA ILE A 218 10.50 7.54 13.01
C ILE A 218 11.73 6.64 13.15
N ASN A 219 11.65 5.39 12.70
CA ASN A 219 12.72 4.40 12.89
C ASN A 219 13.94 4.70 12.03
N ASP A 220 13.72 5.28 10.84
CA ASP A 220 14.79 5.68 9.92
C ASP A 220 15.47 6.99 10.35
N ARG A 221 14.97 7.65 11.40
CA ARG A 221 15.45 8.95 11.90
C ARG A 221 15.52 10.01 10.79
N VAL A 222 14.55 9.97 9.88
CA VAL A 222 14.41 10.93 8.78
C VAL A 222 13.39 11.96 9.20
N ASP A 223 13.80 13.22 9.10
CA ASP A 223 12.97 14.38 9.39
C ASP A 223 13.39 15.50 8.45
N THR A 224 12.47 15.93 7.58
CA THR A 224 12.74 16.93 6.54
C THR A 224 12.93 18.35 7.08
N ALA A 225 12.76 18.57 8.39
CA ALA A 225 13.16 19.83 9.02
C ALA A 225 14.69 19.97 9.15
N ASN A 226 15.45 18.88 9.03
CA ASN A 226 16.91 18.90 9.05
C ASN A 226 17.46 19.01 7.63
N ASP A 227 18.49 19.84 7.41
CA ASP A 227 19.08 20.03 6.08
C ASP A 227 19.70 18.74 5.50
N ASP A 228 20.06 17.78 6.35
CA ASP A 228 20.66 16.49 5.95
C ASP A 228 19.63 15.38 5.65
N TRP A 229 18.34 15.71 5.57
CA TRP A 229 17.26 14.72 5.40
C TRP A 229 17.41 13.84 4.16
N GLN A 230 17.94 14.39 3.05
CA GLN A 230 18.15 13.67 1.80
C GLN A 230 19.14 12.52 1.97
N GLN A 231 20.27 12.79 2.63
CA GLN A 231 21.30 11.81 2.91
C GLN A 231 20.78 10.71 3.85
N ARG A 232 20.05 11.10 4.91
CA ARG A 232 19.44 10.15 5.85
C ARG A 232 18.43 9.23 5.16
N LEU A 233 17.59 9.80 4.29
CA LEU A 233 16.60 9.04 3.55
C LEU A 233 17.25 8.06 2.56
N GLU A 234 18.29 8.48 1.84
CA GLU A 234 19.05 7.61 0.95
C GLU A 234 19.70 6.45 1.71
N GLU A 235 20.34 6.72 2.85
CA GLU A 235 20.96 5.71 3.70
C GLU A 235 19.93 4.70 4.24
N ALA A 236 18.81 5.18 4.76
CA ALA A 236 17.72 4.33 5.22
C ALA A 236 17.22 3.42 4.09
N GLN A 237 16.94 3.98 2.92
CA GLN A 237 16.47 3.22 1.76
C GLN A 237 17.51 2.21 1.25
N ARG A 238 18.81 2.54 1.31
CA ARG A 238 19.90 1.62 0.98
C ARG A 238 19.93 0.43 1.94
N HIS A 239 19.76 0.64 3.25
CA HIS A 239 19.67 -0.45 4.22
C HIS A 239 18.47 -1.37 3.93
N HIS A 240 17.27 -0.80 3.76
CA HIS A 240 16.07 -1.54 3.37
C HIS A 240 16.25 -2.33 2.06
N GLY A 241 17.05 -1.81 1.11
CA GLY A 241 17.36 -2.46 -0.17
C GLY A 241 18.39 -3.60 -0.06
N GLN A 242 19.42 -3.45 0.79
CA GLN A 242 20.51 -4.42 0.94
C GLN A 242 20.02 -5.77 1.50
N ASP A 243 19.14 -5.76 2.50
CA ASP A 243 18.60 -6.99 3.10
C ASP A 243 17.84 -7.84 2.07
N ASN A 244 17.08 -7.17 1.22
CA ASN A 244 16.37 -7.81 0.11
C ASN A 244 17.34 -8.39 -0.92
N TYR A 245 18.44 -7.70 -1.21
CA TYR A 245 19.47 -8.15 -2.15
C TYR A 245 20.13 -9.45 -1.65
N TYR A 246 20.68 -9.46 -0.44
CA TYR A 246 21.35 -10.65 0.12
C TYR A 246 20.40 -11.84 0.26
N THR A 247 19.15 -11.59 0.66
CA THR A 247 18.12 -12.62 0.75
C THR A 247 17.88 -13.30 -0.60
N ARG A 248 17.88 -12.55 -1.71
CA ARG A 248 17.74 -13.13 -3.06
C ARG A 248 18.88 -14.09 -3.42
N PHE A 249 20.13 -13.79 -3.06
CA PHE A 249 21.26 -14.71 -3.30
C PHE A 249 21.16 -15.96 -2.45
N ARG A 250 20.78 -15.82 -1.17
CA ARG A 250 20.55 -16.97 -0.27
C ARG A 250 19.47 -17.90 -0.82
N ILE A 251 18.35 -17.34 -1.28
CA ILE A 251 17.28 -18.11 -1.92
C ILE A 251 17.79 -18.78 -3.20
N LYS A 252 18.49 -18.06 -4.09
CA LYS A 252 19.04 -18.62 -5.33
C LYS A 252 20.00 -19.79 -5.04
N ARG A 253 20.88 -19.64 -4.05
CA ARG A 253 21.81 -20.68 -3.61
C ARG A 253 21.08 -21.89 -3.05
N ALA A 254 20.08 -21.68 -2.19
CA ALA A 254 19.28 -22.76 -1.62
C ALA A 254 18.53 -23.53 -2.72
N LEU A 255 17.92 -22.83 -3.68
CA LEU A 255 17.23 -23.44 -4.82
C LEU A 255 18.19 -24.23 -5.73
N ASN A 256 19.43 -23.75 -5.94
CA ASN A 256 20.46 -24.51 -6.63
C ASN A 256 20.80 -25.80 -5.87
N GLY A 257 21.03 -25.73 -4.56
CA GLY A 257 21.31 -26.92 -3.77
C GLY A 257 20.17 -27.96 -3.83
N LEU A 258 18.91 -27.51 -3.80
CA LEU A 258 17.75 -28.40 -3.99
C LEU A 258 17.73 -29.04 -5.39
N TRP A 259 18.11 -28.27 -6.41
CA TRP A 259 18.23 -28.79 -7.78
C TRP A 259 19.35 -29.83 -7.92
N ASP A 260 20.50 -29.61 -7.30
CA ASP A 260 21.61 -30.56 -7.40
C ASP A 260 21.30 -31.87 -6.67
N MET A 261 20.50 -31.83 -5.60
CA MET A 261 20.12 -32.99 -4.80
C MET A 261 18.96 -33.83 -5.36
N GLY A 262 18.33 -33.46 -6.47
CA GLY A 262 17.11 -34.14 -6.91
C GLY A 262 15.85 -33.75 -6.12
N ALA A 263 15.93 -32.74 -5.25
CA ALA A 263 14.81 -32.35 -4.39
C ALA A 263 13.73 -31.59 -5.16
N ALA A 264 12.52 -31.57 -4.61
CA ALA A 264 11.36 -30.97 -5.22
C ALA A 264 11.43 -29.44 -5.19
N ILE A 265 11.23 -28.80 -6.35
CA ILE A 265 11.23 -27.34 -6.49
C ILE A 265 9.83 -26.86 -6.85
N GLY A 266 9.29 -25.90 -6.08
CA GLY A 266 7.99 -25.30 -6.35
C GLY A 266 6.79 -26.16 -5.90
N PRO A 267 5.56 -25.79 -6.29
CA PRO A 267 4.32 -26.40 -5.81
C PRO A 267 4.12 -27.82 -6.36
N ILE A 268 3.51 -28.72 -5.59
CA ILE A 268 3.24 -30.10 -6.03
C ILE A 268 2.36 -30.15 -7.29
N ARG A 269 2.58 -31.17 -8.14
CA ARG A 269 1.90 -31.35 -9.43
C ARG A 269 0.86 -32.46 -9.28
N ALA A 270 -0.22 -32.42 -10.06
CA ALA A 270 -1.28 -33.43 -9.97
C ALA A 270 -0.73 -34.84 -10.27
N GLY A 271 -1.12 -35.84 -9.46
CA GLY A 271 -0.64 -37.23 -9.57
C GLY A 271 0.71 -37.51 -8.94
N TYR A 272 1.24 -36.57 -8.16
CA TYR A 272 2.45 -36.76 -7.38
C TYR A 272 2.17 -36.54 -5.90
N GLU A 273 2.92 -37.23 -5.07
CA GLU A 273 2.95 -37.06 -3.62
C GLU A 273 4.30 -36.47 -3.19
N ARG A 274 4.28 -35.57 -2.21
CA ARG A 274 5.50 -34.96 -1.67
C ARG A 274 5.82 -35.53 -0.30
N TYR A 275 7.03 -36.07 -0.16
CA TYR A 275 7.51 -36.69 1.07
C TYR A 275 8.86 -36.11 1.53
N GLN A 276 9.23 -36.40 2.78
CA GLN A 276 10.55 -36.12 3.33
C GLN A 276 11.26 -37.44 3.60
N LYS A 277 12.55 -37.54 3.27
CA LYS A 277 13.36 -38.73 3.60
C LYS A 277 13.56 -38.88 5.10
N ASN A 278 13.72 -37.75 5.81
CA ASN A 278 13.79 -37.69 7.26
C ASN A 278 12.70 -36.74 7.79
N PRO A 279 11.54 -37.27 8.25
CA PRO A 279 10.41 -36.45 8.69
C PRO A 279 10.66 -35.73 10.03
N GLU A 280 11.63 -36.17 10.83
CA GLU A 280 11.96 -35.54 12.12
C GLU A 280 12.63 -34.17 11.95
N GLN A 281 13.25 -33.93 10.79
CA GLN A 281 13.89 -32.67 10.49
C GLN A 281 12.93 -31.78 9.67
N HIS A 282 12.22 -30.87 10.34
CA HIS A 282 11.26 -29.96 9.70
C HIS A 282 11.81 -29.16 8.49
N LYS A 283 13.11 -28.81 8.51
CA LYS A 283 13.79 -28.08 7.42
C LYS A 283 14.44 -28.99 6.36
N ALA A 284 14.23 -30.31 6.43
CA ALA A 284 14.80 -31.22 5.45
C ALA A 284 14.22 -31.00 4.04
N PRO A 285 15.04 -31.17 2.99
CA PRO A 285 14.57 -31.18 1.61
C PRO A 285 13.41 -32.16 1.40
N LYS A 286 12.43 -31.74 0.60
CA LYS A 286 11.28 -32.55 0.21
C LYS A 286 11.53 -33.15 -1.18
N PHE A 287 11.00 -34.33 -1.42
CA PHE A 287 11.09 -35.05 -2.68
C PHE A 287 9.68 -35.39 -3.17
N ASP A 288 9.51 -35.50 -4.49
CA ASP A 288 8.25 -35.92 -5.08
C ASP A 288 8.36 -37.41 -5.46
N ARG A 289 7.24 -38.13 -5.46
CA ARG A 289 7.09 -39.50 -5.98
C ARG A 289 5.76 -39.62 -6.73
N VAL A 290 5.66 -40.57 -7.64
CA VAL A 290 4.38 -40.85 -8.33
C VAL A 290 3.36 -41.35 -7.31
N ASP A 291 2.17 -40.77 -7.36
CA ASP A 291 1.01 -41.30 -6.64
C ASP A 291 0.37 -42.40 -7.51
N PRO A 292 0.41 -43.68 -7.08
CA PRO A 292 -0.09 -44.78 -7.88
C PRO A 292 -1.60 -44.69 -8.14
N ASP A 293 -2.36 -44.07 -7.24
CA ASP A 293 -3.83 -44.00 -7.33
C ASP A 293 -4.27 -43.14 -8.52
N TRP A 294 -3.51 -42.10 -8.82
CA TRP A 294 -3.81 -41.15 -9.91
C TRP A 294 -3.06 -41.44 -11.22
N ALA A 295 -2.01 -42.27 -11.19
CA ALA A 295 -1.15 -42.51 -12.35
C ALA A 295 -1.91 -43.09 -13.56
N GLY A 296 -2.87 -44.00 -13.32
CA GLY A 296 -3.73 -44.57 -14.37
C GLY A 296 -4.60 -43.51 -15.04
N MET A 297 -5.31 -42.73 -14.24
CA MET A 297 -6.19 -41.66 -14.72
C MET A 297 -5.46 -40.59 -15.52
N ILE A 298 -4.22 -40.25 -15.12
CA ILE A 298 -3.39 -39.30 -15.87
C ILE A 298 -2.98 -39.90 -17.22
N ARG A 299 -2.64 -41.18 -17.28
CA ARG A 299 -2.42 -41.87 -18.58
C ARG A 299 -3.65 -41.81 -19.47
N ASP A 300 -4.83 -42.08 -18.92
CA ASP A 300 -6.10 -42.01 -19.66
C ASP A 300 -6.35 -40.59 -20.19
N ALA A 301 -6.11 -39.57 -19.37
CA ALA A 301 -6.26 -38.18 -19.80
C ALA A 301 -5.29 -37.82 -20.96
N PHE A 302 -4.04 -38.27 -20.92
CA PHE A 302 -3.10 -38.09 -22.02
C PHE A 302 -3.54 -38.86 -23.28
N GLN A 303 -4.07 -40.07 -23.14
CA GLN A 303 -4.63 -40.86 -24.23
C GLN A 303 -5.83 -40.16 -24.87
N MET A 304 -6.77 -39.66 -24.07
CA MET A 304 -7.91 -38.87 -24.56
C MET A 304 -7.46 -37.64 -25.36
N VAL A 305 -6.40 -36.94 -24.92
CA VAL A 305 -5.81 -35.84 -25.70
C VAL A 305 -5.23 -36.33 -27.01
N ALA A 306 -4.43 -37.40 -26.98
CA ALA A 306 -3.81 -38.01 -28.14
C ALA A 306 -4.83 -38.54 -29.17
N ASP A 307 -6.02 -38.93 -28.71
CA ASP A 307 -7.17 -39.36 -29.53
C ASP A 307 -7.97 -38.18 -30.08
N GLY A 308 -7.57 -36.94 -29.77
CA GLY A 308 -8.22 -35.74 -30.28
C GLY A 308 -9.46 -35.31 -29.51
N ARG A 309 -9.71 -35.82 -28.30
CA ARG A 309 -10.84 -35.37 -27.47
C ARG A 309 -10.70 -33.90 -27.06
N PRO A 310 -11.79 -33.10 -27.07
CA PRO A 310 -11.79 -31.72 -26.59
C PRO A 310 -11.23 -31.57 -25.16
N LEU A 311 -10.44 -30.52 -24.90
CA LEU A 311 -9.75 -30.33 -23.61
C LEU A 311 -10.71 -29.99 -22.45
N ASP A 312 -11.83 -29.35 -22.77
CA ASP A 312 -12.92 -29.04 -21.83
C ASP A 312 -13.61 -30.32 -21.34
N LEU A 313 -13.87 -31.28 -22.23
CA LEU A 313 -14.41 -32.59 -21.83
C LEU A 313 -13.46 -33.35 -20.92
N ILE A 314 -12.16 -33.30 -21.21
CA ILE A 314 -11.15 -33.93 -20.36
C ILE A 314 -11.07 -33.22 -19.00
N ALA A 315 -11.22 -31.89 -18.96
CA ALA A 315 -11.29 -31.15 -17.71
C ALA A 315 -12.50 -31.56 -16.87
N ASN A 316 -13.68 -31.73 -17.48
CA ASN A 316 -14.87 -32.22 -16.77
C ASN A 316 -14.62 -33.63 -16.21
N TYR A 317 -14.08 -34.54 -17.03
CA TYR A 317 -13.69 -35.88 -16.59
C TYR A 317 -12.76 -35.84 -15.37
N LEU A 318 -11.67 -35.07 -15.41
CA LEU A 318 -10.74 -34.97 -14.28
C LEU A 318 -11.38 -34.36 -13.02
N THR A 319 -12.37 -33.47 -13.20
CA THR A 319 -13.13 -32.88 -12.09
C THR A 319 -14.07 -33.90 -11.46
N GLU A 320 -14.82 -34.65 -12.27
CA GLU A 320 -15.74 -35.70 -11.83
C GLU A 320 -15.02 -36.82 -11.11
N GLN A 321 -13.82 -37.16 -11.57
CA GLN A 321 -12.96 -38.15 -10.92
C GLN A 321 -12.25 -37.63 -9.65
N GLY A 322 -12.33 -36.33 -9.38
CA GLY A 322 -11.76 -35.73 -8.17
C GLY A 322 -10.23 -35.62 -8.14
N LEU A 323 -9.55 -35.61 -9.29
CA LEU A 323 -8.09 -35.50 -9.35
C LEU A 323 -7.60 -34.21 -8.65
N PRO A 324 -6.79 -34.30 -7.58
CA PRO A 324 -6.30 -33.12 -6.88
C PRO A 324 -5.44 -32.25 -7.79
N LYS A 325 -5.65 -30.93 -7.71
CA LYS A 325 -4.82 -29.95 -8.42
C LYS A 325 -3.61 -29.55 -7.59
N GLY A 326 -2.63 -28.96 -8.26
CA GLY A 326 -1.48 -28.37 -7.58
C GLY A 326 -1.93 -27.31 -6.55
N SER A 327 -1.14 -27.16 -5.48
CA SER A 327 -1.45 -26.36 -4.28
C SER A 327 -1.85 -24.90 -4.53
N ASN A 328 -1.55 -24.36 -5.71
CA ASN A 328 -1.79 -22.96 -6.06
C ASN A 328 -3.08 -22.75 -6.87
N ALA A 329 -3.92 -23.78 -7.02
CA ALA A 329 -5.19 -23.66 -7.74
C ALA A 329 -6.19 -22.79 -6.95
N GLN A 330 -6.81 -21.82 -7.63
CA GLN A 330 -7.81 -20.93 -7.02
C GLN A 330 -9.25 -21.45 -7.09
N LYS A 331 -9.48 -22.47 -7.91
CA LYS A 331 -10.78 -23.11 -8.10
C LYS A 331 -10.65 -24.58 -7.78
N GLU A 332 -11.76 -25.28 -7.59
CA GLU A 332 -11.77 -26.73 -7.44
C GLU A 332 -11.83 -27.42 -8.81
N GLU A 333 -12.58 -26.88 -9.78
CA GLU A 333 -12.79 -27.55 -11.06
C GLU A 333 -11.58 -27.46 -12.00
N TRP A 334 -11.30 -28.53 -12.74
CA TRP A 334 -10.33 -28.49 -13.82
C TRP A 334 -10.85 -27.64 -14.98
N THR A 335 -9.94 -26.93 -15.62
CA THR A 335 -10.23 -26.13 -16.82
C THR A 335 -9.40 -26.62 -17.99
N GLU A 336 -9.80 -26.28 -19.22
CA GLU A 336 -8.99 -26.52 -20.43
C GLU A 336 -7.53 -26.05 -20.23
N GLY A 337 -7.34 -24.88 -19.62
CA GLY A 337 -6.01 -24.34 -19.35
C GLY A 337 -5.17 -25.23 -18.41
N ASN A 338 -5.82 -25.88 -17.43
CA ASN A 338 -5.16 -26.83 -16.54
C ASN A 338 -4.74 -28.09 -17.28
N VAL A 339 -5.64 -28.68 -18.09
CA VAL A 339 -5.32 -29.86 -18.92
C VAL A 339 -4.17 -29.56 -19.87
N ARG A 340 -4.22 -28.40 -20.53
CA ARG A 340 -3.12 -27.94 -21.41
C ARG A 340 -1.80 -27.81 -20.66
N SER A 341 -1.82 -27.22 -19.46
CA SER A 341 -0.62 -27.09 -18.62
C SER A 341 -0.07 -28.44 -18.16
N MET A 342 -0.96 -29.41 -17.88
CA MET A 342 -0.60 -30.77 -17.49
C MET A 342 0.12 -31.47 -18.64
N VAL A 343 -0.45 -31.47 -19.85
CA VAL A 343 0.16 -32.10 -21.04
C VAL A 343 1.50 -31.48 -21.42
N ARG A 344 1.65 -30.15 -21.23
CA ARG A 344 2.90 -29.43 -21.50
C ARG A 344 3.99 -29.66 -20.46
N CYS A 345 3.69 -30.31 -19.35
CA CYS A 345 4.64 -30.57 -18.29
C CYS A 345 5.51 -31.79 -18.67
N SER A 346 6.81 -31.58 -18.85
CA SER A 346 7.79 -32.63 -19.16
C SER A 346 8.04 -33.58 -17.98
N LEU A 347 7.65 -33.21 -16.76
CA LEU A 347 7.83 -34.06 -15.59
C LEU A 347 7.09 -35.41 -15.75
N TYR A 348 5.93 -35.41 -16.41
CA TYR A 348 5.14 -36.62 -16.67
C TYR A 348 5.88 -37.65 -17.53
N ARG A 349 6.83 -37.23 -18.38
CA ARG A 349 7.73 -38.15 -19.12
C ARG A 349 9.04 -38.44 -18.40
N GLY A 350 9.18 -37.99 -17.15
CA GLY A 350 10.37 -38.16 -16.32
C GLY A 350 11.49 -37.16 -16.64
N GLU A 351 11.16 -35.95 -17.10
CA GLU A 351 12.14 -34.90 -17.37
C GLU A 351 11.76 -33.61 -16.64
N GLU A 352 12.58 -33.21 -15.68
CA GLU A 352 12.36 -31.97 -14.96
C GLU A 352 13.16 -30.82 -15.58
N ILE A 353 12.50 -29.68 -15.75
CA ILE A 353 13.08 -28.47 -16.33
C ILE A 353 12.98 -27.33 -15.32
N PHE A 354 14.12 -26.73 -14.98
CA PHE A 354 14.23 -25.60 -14.06
C PHE A 354 14.65 -24.32 -14.78
N ARG A 355 14.16 -23.17 -14.28
CA ARG A 355 14.39 -21.83 -14.86
C ARG A 355 13.93 -21.65 -16.31
N LYS A 356 12.89 -22.37 -16.73
CA LYS A 356 12.19 -22.09 -18.00
C LYS A 356 11.61 -20.67 -18.03
N THR A 357 11.20 -20.16 -16.87
CA THR A 357 10.72 -18.79 -16.67
C THR A 357 11.49 -18.12 -15.55
N ILE A 358 11.60 -16.79 -15.63
CA ILE A 358 12.20 -15.94 -14.62
C ILE A 358 11.30 -14.74 -14.32
N SER A 359 11.35 -14.26 -13.08
CA SER A 359 10.71 -13.01 -12.68
C SER A 359 11.61 -11.83 -13.06
N ARG A 360 11.17 -10.98 -13.98
CA ARG A 360 11.86 -9.74 -14.35
C ARG A 360 11.15 -8.55 -13.69
N LYS A 361 11.89 -7.79 -12.88
CA LYS A 361 11.39 -6.55 -12.29
C LYS A 361 11.25 -5.46 -13.36
N GLN A 362 10.15 -4.72 -13.32
CA GLN A 362 9.92 -3.53 -14.13
C GLN A 362 10.15 -2.31 -13.25
N HIS A 363 11.25 -1.59 -13.47
CA HIS A 363 11.66 -0.48 -12.60
C HIS A 363 10.70 0.71 -12.64
N THR A 364 10.01 0.93 -13.76
CA THR A 364 9.08 2.06 -13.93
C THR A 364 7.79 1.90 -13.11
N THR A 365 7.31 0.67 -12.94
CA THR A 365 6.06 0.39 -12.20
C THR A 365 6.31 -0.24 -10.84
N GLY A 366 7.52 -0.76 -10.62
CA GLY A 366 7.85 -1.57 -9.45
C GLY A 366 7.30 -3.00 -9.48
N ARG A 367 6.55 -3.36 -10.52
CA ARG A 367 5.94 -4.70 -10.65
C ARG A 367 6.94 -5.70 -11.19
N SER A 368 6.73 -6.98 -10.90
CA SER A 368 7.49 -8.07 -11.51
C SER A 368 6.65 -8.81 -12.52
N LYS A 369 7.23 -9.10 -13.69
CA LYS A 369 6.61 -9.87 -14.77
C LYS A 369 7.33 -11.20 -14.95
N GLN A 370 6.57 -12.29 -14.99
CA GLN A 370 7.11 -13.58 -15.38
C GLN A 370 7.36 -13.57 -16.89
N ILE A 371 8.59 -13.88 -17.29
CA ILE A 371 8.99 -13.98 -18.69
C ILE A 371 9.68 -15.32 -18.93
N ARG A 372 9.66 -15.79 -20.18
CA ARG A 372 10.53 -16.90 -20.59
C ARG A 372 11.98 -16.49 -20.37
N ASN A 373 12.80 -17.43 -19.92
CA ASN A 373 14.23 -17.18 -19.75
C ASN A 373 14.85 -16.85 -21.14
N PRO A 374 15.43 -15.65 -21.32
CA PRO A 374 16.00 -15.24 -22.59
C PRO A 374 17.30 -15.96 -22.92
N ASP A 375 17.98 -16.52 -21.91
CA ASP A 375 19.22 -17.26 -22.06
C ASP A 375 18.96 -18.77 -21.92
N PRO A 376 19.00 -19.54 -23.02
CA PRO A 376 18.79 -20.98 -22.99
C PRO A 376 19.82 -21.72 -22.13
N GLY A 377 21.06 -21.22 -22.01
CA GLY A 377 22.12 -21.88 -21.22
C GLY A 377 21.85 -21.88 -19.72
N ASN A 378 20.96 -20.99 -19.26
CA ASN A 378 20.52 -20.92 -17.87
C ASN A 378 19.33 -21.86 -17.56
N ILE A 379 18.74 -22.49 -18.58
CA ILE A 379 17.67 -23.49 -18.41
C ILE A 379 18.33 -24.82 -18.09
N GLN A 380 18.00 -25.38 -16.94
CA GLN A 380 18.58 -26.64 -16.49
C GLN A 380 17.56 -27.76 -16.68
N THR A 381 18.03 -28.92 -17.11
CA THR A 381 17.22 -30.11 -17.32
C THR A 381 17.87 -31.30 -16.62
N ARG A 382 17.07 -32.14 -15.96
CA ARG A 382 17.55 -33.38 -15.33
C ARG A 382 16.58 -34.53 -15.60
N ALA A 383 17.13 -35.73 -15.81
CA ALA A 383 16.35 -36.94 -15.95
C ALA A 383 15.84 -37.40 -14.57
N MET A 384 14.54 -37.71 -14.50
CA MET A 384 13.80 -38.16 -13.33
C MET A 384 12.94 -39.37 -13.69
N PRO A 385 13.56 -40.53 -14.06
CA PRO A 385 12.81 -41.70 -14.52
C PRO A 385 11.82 -42.23 -13.47
N HIS A 386 12.13 -42.10 -12.18
CA HIS A 386 11.25 -42.48 -11.08
C HIS A 386 9.99 -41.60 -10.93
N LEU A 387 9.92 -40.47 -11.66
CA LEU A 387 8.76 -39.57 -11.71
C LEU A 387 7.96 -39.72 -13.01
N ARG A 388 8.35 -40.63 -13.89
CA ARG A 388 7.65 -40.89 -15.15
C ARG A 388 6.30 -41.55 -14.88
N ILE A 389 5.25 -40.98 -15.48
CA ILE A 389 3.89 -41.54 -15.50
C ILE A 389 3.49 -41.92 -16.94
N ILE A 390 3.98 -41.14 -17.92
CA ILE A 390 3.62 -41.19 -19.34
C ILE A 390 4.84 -41.60 -20.17
N GLU A 391 4.62 -42.49 -21.14
CA GLU A 391 5.63 -42.86 -22.13
C GLU A 391 5.93 -41.72 -23.11
N ASP A 392 7.17 -41.66 -23.61
CA ASP A 392 7.63 -40.56 -24.46
C ASP A 392 6.74 -40.38 -25.71
N TRP A 393 6.38 -41.47 -26.38
CA TRP A 393 5.54 -41.43 -27.59
C TRP A 393 4.16 -40.81 -27.33
N LEU A 394 3.53 -41.14 -26.19
CA LEU A 394 2.20 -40.65 -25.83
C LEU A 394 2.26 -39.17 -25.47
N TRP A 395 3.31 -38.76 -24.74
CA TRP A 395 3.54 -37.36 -24.40
C TRP A 395 3.73 -36.50 -25.66
N TYR A 396 4.55 -36.96 -26.62
CA TYR A 396 4.77 -36.25 -27.88
C TYR A 396 3.49 -36.17 -28.72
N LYS A 397 2.76 -37.28 -28.87
CA LYS A 397 1.49 -37.31 -29.61
C LYS A 397 0.45 -36.35 -29.01
N ALA A 398 0.29 -36.36 -27.69
CA ALA A 398 -0.65 -35.45 -27.02
C ALA A 398 -0.27 -33.97 -27.22
N ASN A 399 1.02 -33.64 -27.16
CA ASN A 399 1.51 -32.28 -27.41
C ASN A 399 1.30 -31.86 -28.86
N GLU A 400 1.56 -32.75 -29.82
CA GLU A 400 1.32 -32.51 -31.24
C GLU A 400 -0.16 -32.17 -31.51
N VAL A 401 -1.10 -32.93 -30.94
CA VAL A 401 -2.53 -32.64 -31.07
C VAL A 401 -2.89 -31.25 -30.51
N ILE A 402 -2.29 -30.84 -29.38
CA ILE A 402 -2.47 -29.49 -28.83
C ILE A 402 -1.88 -28.43 -29.77
N ASP A 403 -0.71 -28.67 -30.35
CA ASP A 403 -0.05 -27.75 -31.29
C ASP A 403 -0.87 -27.58 -32.57
N GLN A 404 -1.42 -28.67 -33.13
CA GLN A 404 -2.30 -28.64 -34.30
C GLN A 404 -3.60 -27.84 -34.04
N ARG A 405 -4.14 -27.87 -32.82
CA ARG A 405 -5.28 -27.02 -32.43
C ARG A 405 -4.91 -25.54 -32.39
N GLY A 406 -3.69 -25.21 -31.97
CA GLY A 406 -3.15 -23.85 -31.93
C GLY A 406 -2.84 -23.28 -33.30
N ALA A 407 -2.25 -24.09 -34.20
CA ALA A 407 -1.87 -23.72 -35.55
C ALA A 407 -3.05 -23.29 -36.45
N ARG A 408 -4.29 -23.68 -36.09
CA ARG A 408 -5.52 -23.26 -36.80
C ARG A 408 -5.93 -21.81 -36.53
N SER A 409 -5.26 -21.10 -35.62
CA SER A 409 -5.49 -19.68 -35.37
C SER A 409 -4.57 -18.83 -36.27
N SER A 410 -5.03 -18.51 -37.49
CA SER A 410 -4.35 -17.55 -38.40
C SER A 410 -4.29 -16.11 -37.87
N TYR A 411 -4.80 -15.85 -36.66
CA TYR A 411 -4.83 -14.53 -36.05
C TYR A 411 -3.63 -14.34 -35.12
N PRO A 412 -2.98 -13.15 -35.15
CA PRO A 412 -1.90 -12.82 -34.22
C PRO A 412 -2.39 -12.99 -32.78
N GLN A 413 -1.65 -13.70 -31.93
CA GLN A 413 -1.95 -13.85 -30.50
C GLN A 413 -0.89 -13.14 -29.67
N GLY A 414 -1.19 -12.82 -28.40
CA GLY A 414 -0.22 -12.15 -27.54
C GLY A 414 -0.03 -10.69 -27.93
N ILE A 415 1.21 -10.19 -27.85
CA ILE A 415 1.51 -8.75 -28.04
C ILE A 415 1.19 -8.25 -29.45
N ASP A 416 1.24 -9.16 -30.42
CA ASP A 416 0.99 -8.87 -31.83
C ASP A 416 -0.51 -8.84 -32.15
N HIS A 417 -1.38 -9.26 -31.21
CA HIS A 417 -2.82 -9.16 -31.36
C HIS A 417 -3.26 -7.68 -31.26
N PRO A 418 -4.04 -7.12 -32.22
CA PRO A 418 -4.46 -5.71 -32.19
C PRO A 418 -5.19 -5.29 -30.90
N LEU A 419 -5.88 -6.23 -30.26
CA LEU A 419 -6.57 -6.05 -28.98
C LEU A 419 -5.72 -6.39 -27.73
N TYR A 420 -4.40 -6.57 -27.85
CA TYR A 420 -3.51 -6.81 -26.71
C TYR A 420 -3.45 -5.58 -25.80
N GLY A 421 -3.59 -5.77 -24.49
CA GLY A 421 -3.62 -4.67 -23.52
C GLY A 421 -4.94 -3.89 -23.45
N ILE A 422 -5.86 -4.09 -24.39
CA ILE A 422 -7.18 -3.45 -24.39
C ILE A 422 -8.14 -4.26 -23.50
N SER A 423 -8.67 -3.61 -22.45
CA SER A 423 -9.64 -4.22 -21.54
C SER A 423 -10.83 -4.78 -22.33
N ARG A 424 -11.40 -5.93 -21.92
CA ARG A 424 -12.57 -6.50 -22.61
C ARG A 424 -13.74 -5.51 -22.68
N ASP A 425 -13.83 -4.65 -21.69
CA ASP A 425 -14.84 -3.60 -21.58
C ASP A 425 -14.65 -2.48 -22.62
N SER A 426 -13.44 -2.28 -23.14
CA SER A 426 -13.11 -1.25 -24.12
C SER A 426 -12.87 -1.80 -25.54
N ARG A 427 -13.18 -3.07 -25.79
CA ARG A 427 -13.01 -3.71 -27.12
C ARG A 427 -14.06 -3.30 -28.15
N SER A 428 -15.16 -2.68 -27.73
CA SER A 428 -16.21 -2.18 -28.61
C SER A 428 -17.00 -1.07 -27.92
N PRO A 429 -17.44 -0.02 -28.63
CA PRO A 429 -18.30 1.03 -28.09
C PRO A 429 -19.60 0.52 -27.47
N LEU A 430 -20.08 -0.65 -27.91
CA LEU A 430 -21.34 -1.26 -27.45
C LEU A 430 -21.16 -2.33 -26.38
N SER A 431 -19.93 -2.59 -25.94
CA SER A 431 -19.68 -3.51 -24.85
C SER A 431 -20.42 -3.05 -23.58
N ARG A 432 -21.20 -3.94 -22.96
CA ARG A 432 -21.99 -3.74 -21.72
C ARG A 432 -23.27 -2.92 -21.82
N LEU A 433 -23.66 -2.44 -23.01
CA LEU A 433 -24.98 -1.84 -23.24
C LEU A 433 -26.08 -2.91 -23.33
N PHE A 434 -25.77 -4.04 -23.97
CA PHE A 434 -26.73 -5.14 -24.10
C PHE A 434 -26.83 -5.97 -22.81
N ILE A 435 -28.06 -6.24 -22.41
CA ILE A 435 -28.41 -7.13 -21.31
C ILE A 435 -29.18 -8.33 -21.85
N CYS A 436 -28.93 -9.49 -21.27
CA CYS A 436 -29.64 -10.71 -21.63
C CYS A 436 -31.08 -10.62 -21.08
N GLY A 437 -32.08 -10.66 -21.96
CA GLY A 437 -33.49 -10.62 -21.55
C GLY A 437 -33.95 -11.79 -20.68
N ILE A 438 -33.17 -12.88 -20.62
CA ILE A 438 -33.51 -14.07 -19.82
C ILE A 438 -32.98 -13.97 -18.38
N CYS A 439 -31.73 -13.52 -18.19
CA CYS A 439 -31.08 -13.54 -16.88
C CYS A 439 -30.61 -12.17 -16.39
N GLY A 440 -30.90 -11.10 -17.12
CA GLY A 440 -30.47 -9.72 -16.84
C GLY A 440 -28.94 -9.50 -16.92
N SER A 441 -28.15 -10.54 -17.15
CA SER A 441 -26.69 -10.43 -17.18
C SER A 441 -26.22 -9.68 -18.41
N LYS A 442 -25.15 -8.90 -18.27
CA LYS A 442 -24.52 -8.16 -19.37
C LYS A 442 -24.10 -9.10 -20.50
N MET A 443 -24.20 -8.64 -21.74
CA MET A 443 -23.72 -9.34 -22.93
C MET A 443 -22.36 -8.77 -23.36
N HIS A 444 -21.46 -9.64 -23.79
CA HIS A 444 -20.12 -9.27 -24.27
C HIS A 444 -19.95 -9.67 -25.73
N MET A 445 -19.05 -8.97 -26.42
CA MET A 445 -18.68 -9.34 -27.77
C MET A 445 -18.00 -10.72 -27.80
N ASP A 446 -18.51 -11.63 -28.62
CA ASP A 446 -18.05 -13.00 -28.81
C ASP A 446 -18.14 -13.40 -30.29
N GLY A 447 -17.30 -14.35 -30.73
CA GLY A 447 -17.21 -14.81 -32.13
C GLY A 447 -15.97 -14.34 -32.88
N ARG A 448 -15.35 -15.25 -33.66
CA ARG A 448 -14.05 -15.07 -34.34
C ARG A 448 -14.14 -14.61 -35.81
N ARG A 449 -15.34 -14.40 -36.37
CA ARG A 449 -15.51 -14.03 -37.80
C ARG A 449 -16.47 -12.85 -38.00
N GLU A 450 -17.75 -13.01 -37.68
CA GLU A 450 -18.76 -11.96 -37.89
C GLU A 450 -18.94 -11.05 -36.66
N GLY A 451 -18.59 -11.55 -35.47
CA GLY A 451 -18.74 -10.85 -34.20
C GLY A 451 -20.22 -10.70 -33.81
N GLY A 452 -20.51 -10.90 -32.53
CA GLY A 452 -21.86 -10.68 -31.99
C GLY A 452 -21.84 -10.56 -30.48
N PHE A 453 -22.97 -10.30 -29.87
CA PHE A 453 -23.11 -10.19 -28.42
C PHE A 453 -23.65 -11.49 -27.85
N ARG A 454 -22.97 -12.04 -26.85
CA ARG A 454 -23.38 -13.26 -26.13
C ARG A 454 -23.55 -12.97 -24.64
N CYS A 455 -24.53 -13.63 -24.03
CA CYS A 455 -24.78 -13.57 -22.59
C CYS A 455 -23.54 -14.01 -21.78
N SER A 456 -23.07 -13.14 -20.88
CA SER A 456 -21.93 -13.45 -20.00
C SER A 456 -22.20 -14.62 -19.04
N ALA A 457 -23.44 -14.81 -18.61
CA ALA A 457 -23.83 -15.91 -17.74
C ALA A 457 -23.89 -17.25 -18.48
N ALA A 458 -24.18 -17.24 -19.78
CA ALA A 458 -24.21 -18.46 -20.58
C ALA A 458 -22.83 -19.08 -20.75
N SER A 459 -21.78 -18.26 -20.90
CA SER A 459 -20.40 -18.76 -20.92
C SER A 459 -19.96 -19.47 -19.64
N LYS A 460 -20.73 -19.32 -18.56
CA LYS A 460 -20.50 -19.95 -17.24
C LYS A 460 -21.59 -20.97 -16.89
N ASN A 461 -22.38 -21.43 -17.85
CA ASN A 461 -23.52 -22.34 -17.65
C ASN A 461 -24.55 -21.87 -16.60
N ARG A 462 -24.64 -20.56 -16.31
CA ARG A 462 -25.63 -19.98 -15.39
C ARG A 462 -26.85 -19.40 -16.11
N CYS A 463 -26.87 -19.45 -17.44
CA CYS A 463 -27.99 -19.04 -18.27
C CYS A 463 -28.01 -19.92 -19.51
N TRP A 464 -29.17 -20.44 -19.88
CA TRP A 464 -29.34 -21.30 -21.04
C TRP A 464 -29.30 -20.53 -22.37
N ASN A 465 -29.31 -19.20 -22.35
CA ASN A 465 -29.23 -18.35 -23.53
C ASN A 465 -27.81 -18.36 -24.15
N SER A 466 -27.52 -19.38 -24.93
CA SER A 466 -26.28 -19.52 -25.70
C SER A 466 -26.32 -18.84 -27.07
N ALA A 467 -27.44 -18.17 -27.40
CA ALA A 467 -27.59 -17.45 -28.65
C ALA A 467 -26.59 -16.29 -28.73
N THR A 468 -26.13 -16.01 -29.95
CA THR A 468 -25.24 -14.89 -30.26
C THR A 468 -26.02 -13.89 -31.10
N ALA A 469 -26.25 -12.70 -30.57
CA ALA A 469 -26.87 -11.61 -31.31
C ALA A 469 -25.83 -11.06 -32.29
N LEU A 470 -25.96 -11.41 -33.57
CA LEU A 470 -25.01 -11.01 -34.61
C LEU A 470 -24.96 -9.48 -34.73
N ARG A 471 -23.74 -8.95 -34.82
CA ARG A 471 -23.48 -7.52 -34.81
C ARG A 471 -24.27 -6.77 -35.90
N ASP A 472 -24.37 -7.34 -37.10
CA ASP A 472 -25.01 -6.72 -38.26
C ASP A 472 -26.53 -6.57 -38.13
N PHE A 473 -27.17 -7.40 -37.29
CA PHE A 473 -28.62 -7.32 -37.01
C PHE A 473 -28.95 -6.40 -35.84
N VAL A 474 -27.95 -6.01 -35.06
CA VAL A 474 -28.10 -5.09 -33.93
C VAL A 474 -28.00 -3.63 -34.39
N TYR A 475 -27.43 -3.37 -35.57
CA TYR A 475 -27.25 -2.03 -36.14
C TYR A 475 -28.36 -1.59 -37.11
N ARG A 476 -29.28 -2.47 -37.47
CA ARG A 476 -30.50 -2.11 -38.22
C ARG A 476 -31.61 -1.81 -37.24
#